data_AF-B8AUI1-F1
#
_entry.id   AF-B8AUI1-F1
#
_cell.length_a   1.000
_cell.length_b   1.000
_cell.length_c   1.000
_cell.angle_alpha   90.00
_cell.angle_beta   90.00
_cell.angle_gamma   90.00
#
_symmetry.space_group_name_H-M   'P 1'
#
loop_
_entity.id
_entity.type
_entity.pdbx_description
1 polymer ?
#
loop_
_entity_poly.entity_id
_entity_poly.type
_entity_poly.pdbx_seq_one_letter_code
_entity_poly.pdbx_strand_id
1 'polypeptide(L)'
;MYAVCLSKATQALSNEPEPEPETGSLGGEASLGRRFSYSLVPHSVNSSSAFNFGTLANVTELGAASTPLVAGDVDTYYTVVLDFVRVGNKTVASAASSRIIVDSGNAKISFVTPANCK
;
A
#
# COMPACT_ATOMS: atom_id res chain seq x y z
N MET A 1 -13.43 5.19 -10.90
CA MET A 1 -11.97 5.31 -10.73
C MET A 1 -11.68 4.95 -9.28
N TYR A 2 -10.76 4.03 -9.01
CA TYR A 2 -10.39 3.67 -7.64
C TYR A 2 -8.99 4.22 -7.37
N ALA A 3 -8.88 5.15 -6.43
CA ALA A 3 -7.61 5.71 -5.99
C ALA A 3 -7.15 5.02 -4.71
N VAL A 4 -5.90 4.58 -4.67
CA VAL A 4 -5.26 4.03 -3.47
C VAL A 4 -4.16 5.00 -3.03
N CYS A 5 -4.26 5.47 -1.78
CA CYS A 5 -3.24 6.30 -1.15
C CYS A 5 -2.34 5.46 -0.25
N LEU A 6 -1.03 5.55 -0.46
CA LEU A 6 -0.05 4.86 0.36
C LEU A 6 0.99 5.85 0.89
N SER A 7 1.31 5.73 2.17
CA SER A 7 2.37 6.50 2.80
C SER A 7 3.13 5.65 3.80
N LYS A 8 4.40 5.36 3.55
CA LYS A 8 5.27 4.73 4.54
C LYS A 8 6.08 5.77 5.27
N ALA A 9 6.03 5.71 6.60
CA ALA A 9 7.01 6.39 7.44
C ALA A 9 8.18 5.43 7.65
N THR A 10 9.35 5.73 7.07
CA THR A 10 10.60 5.13 7.54
C THR A 10 10.79 5.57 8.99
N GLN A 11 10.69 4.62 9.92
CA GLN A 11 11.07 4.86 11.31
C GLN A 11 12.58 4.94 11.28
N ALA A 12 13.13 6.13 11.54
CA ALA A 12 14.56 6.26 11.76
C ALA A 12 14.88 5.39 12.97
N LEU A 13 15.59 4.27 12.76
CA LEU A 13 16.33 3.67 13.87
C LEU A 13 17.30 4.75 14.31
N SER A 14 17.11 5.26 15.52
CA SER A 14 18.10 6.10 16.15
C SER A 14 19.41 5.33 16.24
N ASN A 15 20.46 5.95 15.70
CA ASN A 15 21.87 5.57 15.76
C ASN A 15 22.33 4.58 14.67
N GLU A 16 22.69 5.08 13.48
CA GLU A 16 23.86 4.62 12.69
C GLU A 16 24.31 5.79 11.79
N PRO A 17 25.62 6.01 11.56
CA PRO A 17 26.14 7.16 10.84
C PRO A 17 25.90 7.02 9.32
N GLU A 18 25.26 8.05 8.75
CA GLU A 18 25.00 8.20 7.32
C GLU A 18 26.28 8.07 6.47
N PRO A 19 26.34 7.18 5.46
CA PRO A 19 27.21 7.36 4.32
C PRO A 19 26.54 8.27 3.27
N GLU A 20 27.32 9.25 2.81
CA GLU A 20 27.04 10.23 1.73
C GLU A 20 26.46 9.62 0.43
N PRO A 21 25.77 10.44 -0.39
CA PRO A 21 24.61 9.97 -1.16
C PRO A 21 24.97 9.51 -2.57
N GLU A 22 24.70 8.24 -2.86
CA GLU A 22 24.56 7.77 -4.23
C GLU A 22 23.09 7.34 -4.43
N THR A 23 22.38 8.11 -5.27
CA THR A 23 20.95 8.00 -5.66
C THR A 23 19.92 8.69 -4.74
N GLY A 24 19.77 10.01 -4.95
CA GLY A 24 18.67 10.82 -4.40
C GLY A 24 17.30 10.32 -4.86
N SER A 25 16.63 9.56 -3.99
CA SER A 25 15.20 9.28 -4.06
C SER A 25 14.39 10.57 -4.12
N LEU A 26 13.28 10.58 -4.88
CA LEU A 26 12.33 11.70 -5.05
C LEU A 26 11.74 12.27 -3.73
N GLY A 27 12.08 11.67 -2.57
CA GLY A 27 11.72 12.18 -1.25
C GLY A 27 12.80 12.97 -0.52
N GLY A 28 14.04 13.04 -1.04
CA GLY A 28 15.18 13.70 -0.39
C GLY A 28 15.37 15.17 -0.78
N GLU A 29 15.22 15.51 -2.06
CA GLU A 29 15.46 16.89 -2.55
C GLU A 29 14.18 17.70 -2.80
N ALA A 30 13.07 17.02 -3.11
CA ALA A 30 11.77 17.66 -3.19
C ALA A 30 11.00 17.35 -1.91
N SER A 31 10.58 18.39 -1.18
CA SER A 31 9.72 18.30 0.01
C SER A 31 8.30 17.82 -0.32
N LEU A 32 8.19 16.73 -1.10
CA LEU A 32 6.94 16.09 -1.47
C LEU A 32 6.37 15.34 -0.25
N GLY A 33 7.20 14.97 0.73
CA GLY A 33 6.78 14.05 1.77
C GLY A 33 6.68 12.63 1.22
N ARG A 34 6.86 11.63 2.09
CA ARG A 34 7.02 10.21 1.71
C ARG A 34 5.65 9.56 1.41
N ARG A 35 4.89 10.15 0.47
CA ARG A 35 3.52 9.77 0.13
C ARG A 35 3.31 9.77 -1.38
N PHE A 36 2.50 8.83 -1.85
CA PHE A 36 2.02 8.78 -3.23
C PHE A 36 0.60 8.20 -3.27
N SER A 37 -0.12 8.48 -4.35
CA SER A 37 -1.40 7.83 -4.65
C SER A 37 -1.46 7.44 -6.10
N TYR A 38 -2.22 6.39 -6.38
CA TYR A 38 -2.41 5.91 -7.75
C TYR A 38 -3.85 5.54 -8.01
N SER A 39 -4.30 5.82 -9.23
CA SER A 39 -5.66 5.53 -9.69
C SER A 39 -5.61 4.60 -10.89
N LEU A 40 -5.86 3.31 -10.66
CA LEU A 40 -5.81 2.32 -11.73
C LEU A 40 -7.03 2.43 -12.65
N VAL A 41 -6.76 2.42 -13.94
CA VAL A 41 -7.77 2.33 -15.00
C VAL A 41 -7.87 0.86 -15.42
N PRO A 42 -9.09 0.33 -15.67
CA PRO A 42 -9.24 -1.03 -16.17
C PRO A 42 -8.48 -1.24 -17.47
N HIS A 43 -7.80 -2.38 -17.61
CA HIS A 43 -7.00 -2.72 -18.78
C HIS A 43 -7.82 -2.72 -20.10
N SER A 44 -9.14 -2.89 -20.03
CA SER A 44 -10.03 -2.84 -21.20
C SER A 44 -10.24 -1.44 -21.76
N VAL A 45 -9.78 -0.38 -21.07
CA VAL A 45 -10.00 1.01 -21.45
C VAL A 45 -8.67 1.65 -21.81
N ASN A 46 -8.58 2.23 -23.01
CA ASN A 46 -7.41 3.00 -23.45
C ASN A 46 -7.48 4.43 -22.90
N SER A 47 -7.26 4.58 -21.59
CA SER A 47 -7.22 5.88 -20.92
C SER A 47 -6.02 5.94 -19.98
N SER A 48 -5.51 7.16 -19.78
CA SER A 48 -4.40 7.41 -18.87
C SER A 48 -4.84 7.28 -17.40
N SER A 49 -3.96 6.72 -16.58
CA SER A 49 -4.11 6.68 -15.12
C SER A 49 -3.45 7.91 -14.46
N ALA A 50 -3.66 8.07 -13.15
CA ALA A 50 -3.00 9.09 -12.36
C ALA A 50 -2.04 8.43 -11.35
N PHE A 51 -0.85 9.02 -11.20
CA PHE A 51 0.14 8.66 -10.20
C PHE A 51 0.68 9.96 -9.58
N ASN A 52 0.24 10.27 -8.36
CA ASN A 52 0.50 11.56 -7.71
C ASN A 52 1.50 11.39 -6.57
N PHE A 53 2.35 12.40 -6.39
CA PHE A 53 3.30 12.46 -5.29
C PHE A 53 2.96 13.59 -4.31
N GLY A 54 3.31 13.35 -3.06
CA GLY A 54 3.31 14.36 -2.02
C GLY A 54 1.96 14.96 -1.65
N THR A 55 1.82 16.29 -1.68
CA THR A 55 0.55 16.94 -1.31
C THR A 55 -0.59 16.58 -2.25
N LEU A 56 -0.29 16.32 -3.53
CA LEU A 56 -1.25 15.84 -4.52
C LEU A 56 -1.64 14.37 -4.31
N ALA A 57 -0.91 13.63 -3.47
CA ALA A 57 -1.25 12.25 -3.14
C ALA A 57 -2.43 12.14 -2.17
N ASN A 58 -2.90 13.24 -1.58
CA ASN A 58 -3.96 13.22 -0.59
C ASN A 58 -5.33 13.01 -1.25
N VAL A 59 -6.02 11.91 -0.93
CA VAL A 59 -7.40 11.66 -1.40
C VAL A 59 -8.37 12.09 -0.31
N THR A 60 -9.06 13.20 -0.56
CA THR A 60 -10.03 13.82 0.37
C THR A 60 -11.48 13.70 -0.12
N GLU A 61 -11.72 12.87 -1.12
CA GLU A 61 -13.04 12.68 -1.69
C GLU A 61 -14.01 12.08 -0.66
N LEU A 62 -15.29 12.45 -0.74
CA LEU A 62 -16.32 11.95 0.15
C LEU A 62 -16.47 10.43 -0.03
N GLY A 63 -16.22 9.67 1.03
CA GLY A 63 -16.21 8.20 1.00
C GLY A 63 -14.81 7.58 0.93
N ALA A 64 -13.74 8.38 0.90
CA ALA A 64 -12.39 7.89 1.09
C ALA A 64 -12.24 7.21 2.47
N ALA A 65 -11.77 5.96 2.45
CA ALA A 65 -11.45 5.20 3.65
C ALA A 65 -9.93 5.06 3.79
N SER A 66 -9.45 5.12 5.02
CA SER A 66 -8.04 4.88 5.34
C SER A 66 -7.92 3.65 6.21
N THR A 67 -6.85 2.88 5.98
CA THR A 67 -6.46 1.76 6.84
C THR A 67 -5.01 1.96 7.28
N PRO A 68 -4.66 1.68 8.55
CA PRO A 68 -3.28 1.78 9.00
C PRO A 68 -2.37 0.80 8.26
N LEU A 69 -1.21 1.30 7.82
CA LEU A 69 -0.12 0.44 7.39
C LEU A 69 0.58 -0.15 8.61
N VAL A 70 0.87 -1.44 8.57
CA VAL A 70 1.58 -2.17 9.63
C VAL A 70 2.91 -2.68 9.11
N ALA A 71 3.87 -2.90 10.02
CA ALA A 71 5.14 -3.52 9.66
C ALA A 71 4.91 -4.96 9.17
N GLY A 72 5.33 -5.27 7.95
CA GLY A 72 5.31 -6.63 7.41
C GLY A 72 6.62 -7.38 7.69
N ASP A 73 6.74 -8.60 7.18
CA ASP A 73 8.00 -9.38 7.26
C ASP A 73 9.11 -8.78 6.37
N VAL A 74 8.71 -8.00 5.36
CA VAL A 74 9.60 -7.30 4.43
C VAL A 74 9.27 -5.82 4.44
N ASP A 75 10.24 -4.99 4.82
CA ASP A 75 10.08 -3.55 5.03
C ASP A 75 9.70 -2.76 3.78
N THR A 76 9.81 -3.34 2.59
CA THR A 76 9.45 -2.69 1.32
C THR A 76 7.95 -2.81 1.02
N TYR A 77 7.24 -3.82 1.53
CA TYR A 77 5.84 -4.07 1.19
C TYR A 77 4.81 -3.25 1.98
N TYR A 78 3.78 -2.76 1.30
CA TYR A 78 2.66 -2.08 1.94
C TYR A 78 1.72 -3.11 2.56
N THR A 79 1.96 -3.41 3.83
CA THR A 79 1.19 -4.40 4.58
C THR A 79 0.08 -3.73 5.39
N VAL A 80 -1.12 -4.31 5.34
CA VAL A 80 -2.29 -3.92 6.15
C VAL A 80 -2.88 -5.14 6.83
N VAL A 81 -3.70 -4.91 7.86
CA VAL A 81 -4.41 -5.98 8.58
C VAL A 81 -5.78 -6.19 7.96
N LEU A 82 -6.17 -7.45 7.77
CA LEU A 82 -7.48 -7.85 7.28
C LEU A 82 -8.26 -8.58 8.38
N ASP A 83 -9.36 -7.99 8.83
CA ASP A 83 -10.20 -8.57 9.90
C ASP A 83 -11.15 -9.65 9.38
N PHE A 84 -11.81 -9.40 8.24
CA PHE A 84 -12.73 -10.35 7.62
C PHE A 84 -12.92 -10.06 6.12
N VAL A 85 -13.38 -11.08 5.40
CA VAL A 85 -13.84 -10.97 4.01
C VAL A 85 -15.33 -11.25 3.98
N ARG A 86 -16.09 -10.40 3.28
CA ARG A 86 -17.53 -10.61 3.09
C ARG A 86 -17.82 -10.89 1.61
N VAL A 87 -18.52 -11.99 1.35
CA VAL A 87 -18.97 -12.41 0.01
C VAL A 87 -20.50 -12.47 0.03
N GLY A 88 -21.15 -11.48 -0.58
CA GLY A 88 -22.59 -11.29 -0.47
C GLY A 88 -23.03 -11.12 0.99
N ASN A 89 -23.78 -12.09 1.52
CA ASN A 89 -24.26 -12.08 2.91
C ASN A 89 -23.47 -13.00 3.84
N LYS A 90 -22.39 -13.61 3.36
CA LYS A 90 -21.53 -14.50 4.14
C LYS A 90 -20.25 -13.78 4.54
N THR A 91 -19.87 -13.92 5.81
CA THR A 91 -18.63 -13.36 6.35
C THR A 91 -17.68 -14.50 6.70
N VAL A 92 -16.46 -14.40 6.21
CA VAL A 92 -15.35 -15.28 6.59
C VAL A 92 -14.41 -14.43 7.44
N ALA A 93 -14.37 -14.72 8.74
CA ALA A 93 -13.41 -14.07 9.63
C ALA A 93 -11.99 -14.46 9.20
N SER A 94 -11.09 -13.49 9.24
CA SER A 94 -9.68 -13.74 9.05
C SER A 94 -9.11 -14.39 10.31
N ALA A 95 -8.02 -15.15 10.18
CA ALA A 95 -7.23 -15.52 11.34
C ALA A 95 -6.76 -14.23 12.05
N ALA A 96 -6.74 -14.23 13.39
CA ALA A 96 -6.31 -13.06 14.16
C ALA A 96 -4.93 -12.59 13.67
N SER A 97 -4.84 -11.34 13.21
CA SER A 97 -3.63 -10.72 12.63
C SER A 97 -3.24 -11.20 11.23
N SER A 98 -4.20 -11.59 10.38
CA SER A 98 -3.90 -11.84 8.97
C SER A 98 -3.43 -10.55 8.28
N ARG A 99 -2.24 -10.62 7.69
CA ARG A 99 -1.58 -9.53 6.99
C ARG A 99 -1.73 -9.72 5.50
N ILE A 100 -2.11 -8.65 4.80
CA ILE A 100 -2.19 -8.64 3.33
C ILE A 100 -1.24 -7.58 2.77
N ILE A 101 -0.74 -7.83 1.56
CA ILE A 101 0.13 -6.91 0.84
C ILE A 101 -0.69 -6.22 -0.25
N VAL A 102 -0.57 -4.90 -0.34
CA VAL A 102 -1.09 -4.12 -1.46
C VAL A 102 -0.04 -4.12 -2.56
N ASP A 103 -0.33 -4.80 -3.67
CA ASP A 103 0.58 -4.97 -4.80
C ASP A 103 -0.12 -4.65 -6.12
N SER A 104 0.37 -3.65 -6.85
CA SER A 104 -0.11 -3.29 -8.19
C SER A 104 0.53 -4.12 -9.31
N GLY A 105 1.61 -4.86 -9.03
CA GLY A 105 2.29 -5.73 -9.98
C GLY A 105 1.57 -7.04 -10.26
N ASN A 106 0.58 -7.40 -9.42
CA ASN A 106 -0.25 -8.58 -9.62
C ASN A 106 -1.65 -8.21 -10.14
N ALA A 107 -1.98 -8.67 -11.35
CA ALA A 107 -3.29 -8.43 -11.95
C ALA A 107 -4.45 -9.18 -11.26
N LYS A 108 -4.15 -10.10 -10.34
CA LYS A 108 -5.12 -10.93 -9.62
C LYS A 108 -4.90 -10.88 -8.13
N ILE A 109 -5.99 -10.96 -7.37
CA ILE A 109 -5.93 -11.20 -5.92
C ILE A 109 -5.44 -12.63 -5.72
N SER A 110 -4.33 -12.79 -5.00
CA SER A 110 -3.74 -14.08 -4.66
C SER A 110 -3.97 -14.39 -3.19
N PHE A 111 -4.39 -15.62 -2.90
CA PHE A 111 -4.58 -16.11 -1.54
C PHE A 111 -3.47 -17.09 -1.21
N VAL A 112 -2.80 -16.89 -0.08
CA VAL A 112 -1.80 -17.83 0.41
C VAL A 112 -2.51 -18.85 1.28
N THR A 113 -2.64 -20.08 0.78
CA THR A 113 -3.10 -21.20 1.60
C THR A 113 -1.95 -21.67 2.49
N PRO A 114 -2.12 -21.82 3.81
CA PRO A 114 -1.11 -22.43 4.66
C PRO A 114 -0.77 -23.82 4.13
N ALA A 115 0.51 -24.17 4.09
CA ALA A 115 1.01 -25.44 3.54
C ALA A 115 0.47 -26.71 4.23
N ASN A 116 -0.31 -26.56 5.32
CA ASN A 116 -0.79 -27.66 6.15
C ASN A 116 -2.33 -27.83 6.17
N CYS A 117 -3.08 -27.21 5.26
CA CYS A 117 -4.50 -27.55 5.08
C CYS A 117 -4.62 -28.85 4.27
N LYS A 118 -4.68 -29.99 4.97
CA LYS A 118 -5.23 -31.25 4.46
C LYS A 118 -6.73 -31.30 4.71
#